data_AF-A0A2E9YED7-F1
#
_entry.id   AF-A0A2E9YED7-F1
#
_cell.length_a   1.000
_cell.length_b   1.000
_cell.length_c   1.000
_cell.angle_alpha   90.00
_cell.angle_beta   90.00
_cell.angle_gamma   90.00
#
_symmetry.space_group_name_H-M   'P 1'
#
loop_
_entity.id
_entity.type
_entity.pdbx_description
1 polymer ?
#
loop_
_entity_poly.entity_id
_entity_poly.type
_entity_poly.pdbx_seq_one_letter_code
_entity_poly.pdbx_strand_id
1 'polypeptide(L)'
;MKSFLLNLTLVNVALYASGIFLPVFKDFAVTWPWLATVLFYFALTTGLVSWLNRASRRSPMQFVTAVNGSTAIKMFSSLAIVTTYLVAVGGEYRIHFSLGLFVVFAVNTFFLVMEAQTLSRKKSN
;
A
#
# COMPACT_ATOMS: atom_id res chain seq x y z
N MET A 1 5.33 13.95 -7.65
CA MET A 1 4.85 14.15 -6.26
C MET A 1 3.39 14.61 -6.18
N LYS A 2 3.00 15.84 -6.59
CA LYS A 2 1.59 16.30 -6.43
C LYS A 2 0.57 15.42 -7.15
N SER A 3 0.79 15.14 -8.44
CA SER A 3 -0.07 14.25 -9.24
C SER A 3 -0.07 12.80 -8.71
N PHE A 4 1.08 12.29 -8.27
CA PHE A 4 1.17 10.97 -7.64
C PHE A 4 0.31 10.88 -6.37
N LEU A 5 0.43 11.85 -5.46
CA LEU A 5 -0.36 11.88 -4.22
C LEU A 5 -1.85 11.98 -4.51
N LEU A 6 -2.25 12.82 -5.48
CA LEU A 6 -3.65 12.92 -5.89
C LEU A 6 -4.18 11.55 -6.37
N ASN A 7 -3.44 10.88 -7.27
CA ASN A 7 -3.86 9.57 -7.79
C ASN A 7 -3.90 8.52 -6.69
N LEU A 8 -2.91 8.50 -5.79
CA LEU A 8 -2.84 7.58 -4.67
C LEU A 8 -4.01 7.80 -3.69
N THR A 9 -4.35 9.05 -3.41
CA THR A 9 -5.51 9.41 -2.58
C THR A 9 -6.80 8.94 -3.24
N LEU A 10 -7.02 9.26 -4.51
CA LEU A 10 -8.22 8.86 -5.25
C LEU A 10 -8.39 7.33 -5.24
N VAL A 11 -7.30 6.59 -5.47
CA VAL A 11 -7.35 5.13 -5.49
C VAL A 11 -7.59 4.53 -4.11
N ASN A 12 -6.99 5.06 -3.04
CA ASN A 12 -7.27 4.56 -1.69
C ASN A 12 -8.69 4.91 -1.23
N VAL A 13 -9.23 6.07 -1.62
CA VAL A 13 -10.64 6.42 -1.42
C VAL A 13 -11.55 5.46 -2.17
N ALA A 14 -11.24 5.16 -3.44
CA ALA A 14 -12.00 4.20 -4.24
C ALA A 14 -11.94 2.79 -3.65
N LEU A 15 -10.77 2.35 -3.16
CA LEU A 15 -10.62 1.06 -2.46
C LEU A 15 -11.51 1.01 -1.22
N TYR A 16 -11.45 2.03 -0.36
CA TYR A 16 -12.30 2.09 0.82
C TYR A 16 -13.79 2.03 0.46
N ALA A 17 -14.22 2.89 -0.48
CA ALA A 17 -15.61 2.96 -0.93
C ALA A 17 -16.09 1.65 -1.58
N SER A 18 -15.24 0.98 -2.37
CA SER A 18 -15.59 -0.28 -3.04
C SER A 18 -15.97 -1.39 -2.06
N GLY A 19 -15.33 -1.43 -0.88
CA GLY A 19 -15.71 -2.38 0.17
C GLY A 19 -17.14 -2.16 0.69
N ILE A 20 -17.62 -0.91 0.69
CA ILE A 20 -18.97 -0.57 1.17
C ILE A 20 -20.04 -0.92 0.13
N PHE A 21 -19.73 -0.73 -1.15
CA PHE A 21 -20.68 -0.97 -2.25
C PHE A 21 -20.83 -2.45 -2.63
N LEU A 22 -19.84 -3.30 -2.34
CA LEU A 22 -19.90 -4.73 -2.60
C LEU A 22 -20.71 -5.43 -1.50
N PRO A 23 -21.88 -6.04 -1.79
CA PRO A 23 -22.73 -6.64 -0.77
C PRO A 23 -22.03 -7.72 0.06
N VAL A 24 -21.15 -8.49 -0.57
CA VAL A 24 -20.36 -9.56 0.06
C VAL A 24 -19.30 -9.00 1.04
N PHE A 25 -18.87 -7.75 0.86
CA PHE A 25 -17.80 -7.13 1.65
C PHE A 25 -18.31 -6.07 2.64
N LYS A 26 -19.58 -5.68 2.55
CA LYS A 26 -20.16 -4.52 3.23
C LYS A 26 -20.00 -4.58 4.75
N ASP A 27 -20.32 -5.72 5.36
CA ASP A 27 -20.27 -5.88 6.82
C ASP A 27 -18.84 -5.79 7.35
N PHE A 28 -17.87 -6.30 6.58
CA PHE A 28 -16.45 -6.12 6.89
C PHE A 28 -15.99 -4.67 6.65
N ALA A 29 -16.44 -4.02 5.57
CA ALA A 29 -15.94 -2.71 5.16
C ALA A 29 -16.33 -1.57 6.11
N VAL A 30 -17.36 -1.74 6.94
CA VAL A 30 -17.72 -0.76 7.98
C VAL A 30 -16.88 -0.91 9.26
N THR A 31 -16.07 -1.98 9.37
CA THR A 31 -15.24 -2.21 10.55
C THR A 31 -14.00 -1.32 10.57
N TRP A 32 -13.54 -0.97 11.77
CA TRP A 32 -12.34 -0.15 11.95
C TRP A 32 -11.06 -0.79 11.36
N PRO A 33 -10.84 -2.12 11.36
CA PRO A 33 -9.64 -2.72 10.77
C PRO A 33 -9.52 -2.48 9.26
N TRP A 34 -10.65 -2.39 8.55
CA TRP A 34 -10.64 -2.07 7.13
C TRP A 34 -10.12 -0.65 6.88
N LEU A 35 -10.72 0.33 7.56
CA LEU A 35 -10.29 1.73 7.48
C LEU A 35 -8.81 1.88 7.87
N ALA A 36 -8.39 1.27 8.98
CA ALA A 36 -7.02 1.31 9.45
C ALA A 36 -6.03 0.74 8.42
N THR A 37 -6.39 -0.37 7.76
CA THR A 37 -5.57 -1.00 6.72
C THR A 37 -5.38 -0.08 5.52
N VAL A 38 -6.47 0.52 5.01
CA VAL A 38 -6.39 1.45 3.86
C VAL A 38 -5.54 2.67 4.21
N LEU A 39 -5.78 3.28 5.38
CA LEU A 39 -5.00 4.44 5.83
C LEU A 39 -3.52 4.12 6.04
N PHE A 40 -3.23 2.96 6.63
CA PHE A 40 -1.85 2.50 6.80
C PHE A 40 -1.14 2.36 5.46
N TYR A 41 -1.76 1.72 4.46
CA TYR A 41 -1.14 1.55 3.15
C TYR A 41 -0.97 2.85 2.39
N PHE A 42 -1.92 3.77 2.51
CA PHE A 42 -1.79 5.11 1.96
C PHE A 42 -0.56 5.84 2.54
N ALA A 43 -0.43 5.86 3.87
CA ALA A 43 0.68 6.48 4.57
C ALA A 43 2.01 5.79 4.24
N LEU A 44 2.04 4.46 4.29
CA LEU A 44 3.21 3.65 3.99
C LEU A 44 3.71 3.91 2.57
N THR A 45 2.82 3.84 1.58
CA THR A 45 3.19 4.04 0.16
C THR A 45 3.69 5.45 -0.10
N THR A 46 3.08 6.45 0.53
CA THR A 46 3.54 7.84 0.49
C THR A 46 4.96 7.99 1.05
N GLY A 47 5.23 7.37 2.20
CA GLY A 47 6.55 7.38 2.83
C GLY A 47 7.61 6.67 1.98
N LEU A 48 7.29 5.50 1.45
CA LEU A 48 8.20 4.70 0.61
C LEU A 48 8.51 5.39 -0.72
N VAL A 49 7.52 6.02 -1.36
CA VAL A 49 7.76 6.83 -2.57
C VAL A 49 8.60 8.06 -2.27
N SER A 50 8.41 8.70 -1.12
CA SER A 50 9.27 9.80 -0.68
C SER A 50 10.70 9.33 -0.46
N TRP A 51 10.89 8.13 0.10
CA TRP A 51 12.21 7.51 0.26
C TRP A 51 12.86 7.16 -1.09
N LEU A 52 12.13 6.54 -2.01
CA LEU A 52 12.58 6.25 -3.39
C LEU A 52 13.02 7.52 -4.11
N ASN A 53 12.22 8.59 -4.03
CA ASN A 53 12.54 9.88 -4.60
C ASN A 53 13.86 10.44 -4.04
N ARG A 54 14.08 10.37 -2.73
CA ARG A 54 15.34 10.80 -2.09
C ARG A 54 16.52 9.92 -2.50
N ALA A 55 16.34 8.61 -2.56
CA ALA A 55 17.38 7.65 -2.93
C ALA A 55 17.80 7.77 -4.40
N SER A 56 16.85 8.02 -5.32
CA SER A 56 17.11 8.16 -6.75
C SER A 56 18.13 9.25 -7.09
N ARG A 57 18.15 10.34 -6.30
CA ARG A 57 19.02 11.51 -6.44
C ARG A 57 20.45 11.30 -5.94
N ARG A 58 20.72 10.22 -5.20
CA ARG A 58 22.02 9.98 -4.57
C ARG A 58 22.89 9.04 -5.41
N SER A 59 22.54 7.75 -5.47
CA SER A 59 23.30 6.77 -6.27
C SER A 59 22.40 5.65 -6.79
N PRO A 60 22.80 4.96 -7.88
CA PRO A 60 22.06 3.78 -8.37
C PRO A 60 21.92 2.70 -7.30
N MET A 61 22.99 2.43 -6.55
CA MET A 61 22.97 1.44 -5.46
C MET A 61 21.92 1.78 -4.40
N GLN A 62 21.88 3.04 -3.94
CA GLN A 62 20.89 3.46 -2.94
C GLN A 62 19.45 3.40 -3.47
N PHE A 63 19.24 3.65 -4.77
CA PHE A 63 17.92 3.50 -5.38
C PHE A 63 17.46 2.03 -5.38
N VAL A 64 18.32 1.10 -5.78
CA VAL A 64 18.03 -0.35 -5.75
C VAL A 64 17.76 -0.81 -4.32
N THR A 65 18.55 -0.36 -3.34
CA THR A 65 18.31 -0.62 -1.92
C THR A 65 16.95 -0.11 -1.46
N ALA A 66 16.53 1.09 -1.89
CA ALA A 66 15.23 1.65 -1.54
C ALA A 66 14.06 0.87 -2.18
N VAL A 67 14.21 0.36 -3.42
CA VAL A 67 13.20 -0.49 -4.08
C VAL A 67 13.03 -1.82 -3.33
N ASN A 68 14.14 -2.52 -3.07
CA ASN A 68 14.11 -3.80 -2.38
C ASN A 68 13.66 -3.64 -0.93
N GLY A 69 14.14 -2.59 -0.25
CA GLY A 69 13.74 -2.24 1.11
C GLY A 69 12.25 -1.89 1.20
N SER A 70 11.72 -1.14 0.23
CA SER A 70 10.28 -0.85 0.15
C SER A 70 9.46 -2.13 0.01
N THR A 71 9.92 -3.07 -0.82
CA THR A 71 9.27 -4.37 -0.99
C THR A 71 9.27 -5.17 0.31
N ALA A 72 10.43 -5.28 0.98
CA ALA A 72 10.56 -5.97 2.25
C ALA A 72 9.65 -5.37 3.33
N ILE A 73 9.67 -4.04 3.49
CA ILE A 73 8.83 -3.34 4.47
C ILE A 73 7.35 -3.66 4.24
N LYS A 74 6.88 -3.64 2.99
CA LYS A 74 5.47 -3.94 2.68
C LYS A 74 5.13 -5.39 2.97
N MET A 75 5.99 -6.34 2.64
CA MET A 75 5.77 -7.76 2.94
C MET A 75 5.70 -8.02 4.45
N PHE A 76 6.67 -7.51 5.23
CA PHE A 76 6.67 -7.67 6.68
C PHE A 76 5.51 -6.94 7.35
N SER A 77 5.15 -5.75 6.85
CA SER A 77 3.99 -5.01 7.35
C SER A 77 2.68 -5.76 7.06
N SER A 78 2.54 -6.36 5.86
CA SER A 78 1.38 -7.20 5.52
C SER A 78 1.25 -8.38 6.46
N LEU A 79 2.38 -9.07 6.72
CA LEU A 79 2.44 -10.22 7.61
C LEU A 79 2.06 -9.82 9.04
N ALA A 80 2.60 -8.70 9.54
CA ALA A 80 2.26 -8.18 10.85
C ALA A 80 0.77 -7.85 10.95
N ILE A 81 0.23 -7.11 9.98
CA ILE A 81 -1.17 -6.69 9.94
C ILE A 81 -2.12 -7.89 9.93
N VAL A 82 -1.88 -8.89 9.06
CA VAL A 82 -2.74 -10.08 9.00
C VAL A 82 -2.64 -10.90 10.27
N THR A 83 -1.45 -11.04 10.85
CA THR A 83 -1.25 -11.77 12.11
C THR A 83 -1.98 -11.07 13.25
N THR A 84 -1.83 -9.74 13.38
CA THR A 84 -2.52 -8.95 14.40
C THR A 84 -4.04 -9.06 14.24
N TYR A 85 -4.56 -8.98 13.02
CA TYR A 85 -6.00 -9.12 12.80
C TYR A 85 -6.53 -10.50 13.22
N LEU A 86 -5.82 -11.57 12.84
CA LEU A 86 -6.23 -12.94 13.13
C LEU A 86 -6.09 -13.31 14.61
N VAL A 87 -5.03 -12.83 15.28
CA VAL A 87 -4.69 -13.25 16.65
C VAL A 87 -5.23 -12.28 17.70
N ALA A 88 -5.09 -10.97 17.49
CA ALA A 88 -5.39 -9.96 18.51
C ALA A 88 -6.77 -9.31 18.34
N VAL A 89 -7.27 -9.18 17.10
CA VAL A 89 -8.59 -8.55 16.83
C VAL A 89 -9.74 -9.57 16.83
N GLY A 90 -9.44 -10.86 16.62
CA GLY A 90 -10.41 -11.96 16.72
C GLY A 90 -10.82 -12.58 15.38
N GLY A 91 -10.40 -12.02 14.25
CA GLY A 91 -10.48 -12.71 12.95
C GLY A 91 -11.88 -13.03 12.41
N GLU A 92 -12.93 -12.33 12.86
CA GLU A 92 -14.34 -12.58 12.49
C GLU A 92 -14.54 -12.61 10.96
N TYR A 93 -13.96 -11.65 10.24
CA TYR A 93 -14.03 -11.55 8.78
C TYR A 93 -12.72 -11.98 8.09
N ARG A 94 -12.01 -12.99 8.61
CA ARG A 94 -10.69 -13.44 8.13
C ARG A 94 -10.51 -13.49 6.62
N ILE A 95 -11.45 -14.09 5.88
CA ILE A 95 -11.36 -14.23 4.41
C ILE A 95 -11.45 -12.85 3.74
N HIS A 96 -12.47 -12.06 4.09
CA HIS A 96 -12.66 -10.70 3.56
C HIS A 96 -11.47 -9.81 3.90
N PHE A 97 -10.97 -9.87 5.14
CA PHE A 97 -9.79 -9.13 5.55
C PHE A 97 -8.55 -9.51 4.75
N SER A 98 -8.24 -10.80 4.61
CA SER A 98 -7.05 -11.25 3.86
C SER A 98 -7.11 -10.89 2.38
N LEU A 99 -8.28 -11.05 1.74
CA LEU A 99 -8.47 -10.66 0.33
C LEU A 99 -8.39 -9.14 0.17
N GLY A 100 -9.05 -8.39 1.06
CA GLY A 100 -9.01 -6.93 1.05
C GLY A 100 -7.60 -6.39 1.27
N LEU A 101 -6.88 -6.92 2.25
CA LEU A 101 -5.47 -6.60 2.51
C LEU A 101 -4.60 -6.87 1.28
N PHE A 102 -4.79 -8.02 0.63
CA PHE A 102 -4.06 -8.36 -0.59
C PHE A 102 -4.32 -7.37 -1.72
N VAL A 103 -5.59 -7.00 -1.95
CA VAL A 103 -5.96 -6.01 -2.98
C VAL A 103 -5.35 -4.64 -2.67
N VAL A 104 -5.48 -4.16 -1.44
CA VAL A 104 -4.89 -2.89 -1.00
C VAL A 104 -3.36 -2.91 -1.17
N PHE A 105 -2.71 -4.01 -0.76
CA PHE A 105 -1.28 -4.23 -0.95
C PHE A 105 -0.91 -4.15 -2.44
N ALA A 106 -1.59 -4.91 -3.29
CA ALA A 106 -1.28 -5.04 -4.71
C ALA A 106 -1.45 -3.72 -5.45
N VAL A 107 -2.56 -3.03 -5.24
CA VAL A 107 -2.83 -1.73 -5.86
C VAL A 107 -1.80 -0.69 -5.42
N ASN A 108 -1.52 -0.56 -4.12
CA ASN A 108 -0.49 0.35 -3.65
C ASN A 108 0.92 -0.05 -4.14
N THR A 109 1.18 -1.34 -4.38
CA THR A 109 2.46 -1.82 -4.96
C THR A 109 2.58 -1.40 -6.41
N PHE A 110 1.51 -1.55 -7.19
CA PHE A 110 1.47 -1.11 -8.57
C PHE A 110 1.85 0.38 -8.70
N PHE A 111 1.23 1.25 -7.90
CA PHE A 111 1.55 2.68 -7.89
C PHE A 111 3.00 2.98 -7.50
N LEU A 112 3.52 2.29 -6.48
CA LEU A 112 4.92 2.43 -6.07
C LEU A 112 5.88 2.01 -7.19
N VAL A 113 5.60 0.88 -7.86
CA VAL A 113 6.42 0.38 -8.97
C VAL A 113 6.38 1.32 -10.17
N MET A 114 5.21 1.85 -10.53
CA MET A 114 5.11 2.84 -11.62
C MET A 114 5.96 4.08 -11.33
N GLU A 115 5.91 4.61 -10.11
CA GLU A 115 6.73 5.77 -9.74
C GLU A 115 8.22 5.41 -9.75
N ALA A 116 8.60 4.24 -9.23
CA ALA A 116 9.98 3.76 -9.28
C ALA A 116 10.50 3.64 -10.73
N GLN A 117 9.70 3.08 -11.64
CA GLN A 117 10.05 2.99 -13.07
C GLN A 117 10.19 4.38 -13.71
N THR A 118 9.30 5.30 -13.38
CA THR A 118 9.34 6.69 -13.87
C THR A 118 10.64 7.38 -13.41
N LEU A 119 11.02 7.21 -12.14
CA LEU A 119 12.27 7.74 -11.59
C LEU A 119 13.51 7.12 -12.24
N SER A 120 13.49 5.80 -12.50
CA SER A 120 14.58 5.11 -13.18
C SER A 120 14.77 5.60 -14.62
N ARG A 121 13.68 5.77 -15.38
CA ARG A 121 13.74 6.28 -16.76
C ARG A 121 14.31 7.70 -16.83
N LYS A 122 13.87 8.57 -15.92
CA LYS A 122 14.37 9.95 -15.85
C LYS A 122 15.87 10.05 -15.56
N LYS A 123 16.47 9.02 -14.96
CA LYS A 123 17.92 8.98 -14.67
C LYS A 123 18.75 8.45 -15.84
N SER A 124 18.14 7.69 -16.75
CA SER A 124 18.81 7.10 -17.91
C SER A 124 18.83 8.02 -19.13
N ASN A 125 17.99 9.05 -19.15
CA ASN A 125 17.97 10.14 -20.14
C ASN A 125 18.72 11.36 -19.60
#